data_AF-A0A971LFH1-F1
#
_entry.id   AF-A0A971LFH1-F1
#
_cell.length_a   1.000
_cell.length_b   1.000
_cell.length_c   1.000
_cell.angle_alpha   90.00
_cell.angle_beta   90.00
_cell.angle_gamma   90.00
#
_symmetry.space_group_name_H-M   'P 1'
#
loop_
_entity.id
_entity.type
_entity.pdbx_description
1 polymer ?
#
loop_
_entity_poly.entity_id
_entity_poly.type
_entity_poly.pdbx_seq_one_letter_code
_entity_poly.pdbx_strand_id
1 'polypeptide(L)'
;MKKNIIEKMNLPLSIWQQILEEPVDFIEIAINARTGNREIKGSVVLPADSSKVFSAVLPGEKFQGSPAEIMVWLKEHLMHYDSVSLVLSQHGKSQLISADRKGVSFQPQYKDKGKRSVSAAGSSHSYGASDKRQYRIKLDEAADLLEVIGIIDSNGKLKNDKYRKYQQIDRFVELAEPILAELLQEETSLEVYDLACGKSYLSFVLNYYIREKLGRSCRITGIDISPQVVEASTAMASRLGWRNMSFISQDLREFAPAGPVSLCISLHACDTATDMALAAAVRAGSKAILAVPCCQRELLASDFKLEALSGSVMSSGILKARLADLITDGMRLLLLRSAGYEATVIEYISPLETPKNLMIRAIKTGKPDHQAWLEYKRLSSECGAEITMGRELKNLIKRMQSGSKPMITIATGNSDKVTEIREIISSDKLDWQTMSDAGFQDEIIEDGTSYIANALIKARTVHKAVGGWVLADDSGLSVDVLDGAPGIYSARFAGENAAYKDKIARLHEMLEPWPVSDWNAAFVCAIALISPDGREWTVQAESPGMISQQAAGSNGFGYDPIFYVPDFGCTMAEMTPAQKHEISHRGRALRSLLEIIDRERLFDV
;
A
#
# COMPACT_ATOMS: atom_id res chain seq x y z
N MET A 1 -32.73 -6.31 35.59
CA MET A 1 -33.11 -7.49 34.77
C MET A 1 -32.65 -8.79 35.44
N LYS A 2 -33.18 -9.97 35.05
CA LYS A 2 -32.67 -11.26 35.57
C LYS A 2 -31.30 -11.59 34.95
N LYS A 3 -30.42 -12.29 35.70
CA LYS A 3 -29.05 -12.66 35.27
C LYS A 3 -29.00 -13.39 33.92
N ASN A 4 -29.98 -14.27 33.65
CA ASN A 4 -30.09 -15.02 32.40
C ASN A 4 -30.43 -14.15 31.16
N ILE A 5 -30.99 -12.96 31.33
CA ILE A 5 -31.30 -12.02 30.23
C ILE A 5 -30.02 -11.28 29.83
N ILE A 6 -29.19 -10.93 30.82
CA ILE A 6 -27.91 -10.25 30.61
C ILE A 6 -26.91 -11.17 29.90
N GLU A 7 -26.90 -12.47 30.22
CA GLU A 7 -26.10 -13.46 29.48
C GLU A 7 -26.47 -13.55 28.01
N LYS A 8 -27.76 -13.39 27.66
CA LYS A 8 -28.22 -13.36 26.27
C LYS A 8 -27.80 -12.10 25.52
N MET A 9 -27.36 -11.05 26.21
CA MET A 9 -26.77 -9.86 25.57
C MET A 9 -25.30 -10.07 25.17
N ASN A 10 -24.61 -11.11 25.65
CA ASN A 10 -23.19 -11.33 25.35
C ASN A 10 -22.95 -11.44 23.84
N LEU A 11 -23.79 -12.19 23.11
CA LEU A 11 -23.64 -12.41 21.67
C LEU A 11 -23.78 -11.11 20.84
N PRO A 12 -24.83 -10.30 21.00
CA PRO A 12 -24.91 -9.05 20.25
C PRO A 12 -23.87 -8.01 20.72
N LEU A 13 -23.47 -8.01 22.00
CA LEU A 13 -22.39 -7.13 22.49
C LEU A 13 -21.01 -7.56 21.95
N SER A 14 -20.74 -8.86 21.74
CA SER A 14 -19.48 -9.30 21.14
C SER A 14 -19.36 -8.90 19.67
N ILE A 15 -20.48 -8.85 18.93
CA ILE A 15 -20.51 -8.29 17.57
C ILE A 15 -20.14 -6.80 17.60
N TRP A 16 -20.64 -6.05 18.58
CA TRP A 16 -20.30 -4.64 18.74
C TRP A 16 -18.87 -4.42 19.22
N GLN A 17 -18.30 -5.32 20.03
CA GLN A 17 -16.90 -5.28 20.42
C GLN A 17 -15.97 -5.28 19.21
N GLN A 18 -16.21 -6.18 18.24
CA GLN A 18 -15.43 -6.25 17.01
C GLN A 18 -15.48 -4.92 16.22
N ILE A 19 -16.64 -4.25 16.19
CA ILE A 19 -16.79 -2.93 15.57
C ILE A 19 -15.97 -1.87 16.33
N LEU A 20 -15.91 -1.94 17.66
CA LEU A 20 -15.14 -1.00 18.47
C LEU A 20 -13.62 -1.26 18.41
N GLU A 21 -13.18 -2.49 18.11
CA GLU A 21 -11.76 -2.84 17.92
C GLU A 21 -11.16 -2.17 16.67
N GLU A 22 -11.99 -1.94 15.65
CA GLU A 22 -11.69 -1.17 14.43
C GLU A 22 -12.76 -0.10 14.15
N PRO A 23 -12.77 1.01 14.90
CA PRO A 23 -13.85 1.99 14.90
C PRO A 23 -13.76 2.99 13.74
N VAL A 24 -13.64 2.48 12.51
CA VAL A 24 -13.54 3.27 11.28
C VAL A 24 -14.84 4.07 11.04
N ASP A 25 -15.97 3.46 11.39
CA ASP A 25 -17.32 3.93 11.04
C ASP A 25 -18.15 4.29 12.27
N PHE A 26 -17.59 4.11 13.46
CA PHE A 26 -18.28 4.26 14.73
C PHE A 26 -18.57 5.73 15.07
N ILE A 27 -19.82 6.03 15.44
CA ILE A 27 -20.25 7.36 15.89
C ILE A 27 -20.47 7.34 17.41
N GLU A 28 -21.44 6.55 17.89
CA GLU A 28 -21.79 6.46 19.31
C GLU A 28 -22.57 5.16 19.63
N ILE A 29 -22.65 4.81 20.91
CA ILE A 29 -23.68 3.92 21.45
C ILE A 29 -24.60 4.74 22.35
N ALA A 30 -25.81 5.06 21.92
CA ALA A 30 -26.79 5.71 22.77
C ALA A 30 -27.44 4.69 23.71
N ILE A 31 -27.49 5.01 25.01
CA ILE A 31 -28.01 4.15 26.06
C ILE A 31 -29.33 4.75 26.56
N ASN A 32 -30.43 4.01 26.45
CA ASN A 32 -31.70 4.36 27.06
C ASN A 32 -32.12 3.23 28.01
N ALA A 33 -32.13 3.49 29.31
CA ALA A 33 -32.47 2.53 30.35
C ALA A 33 -33.69 3.01 31.15
N ARG A 34 -34.48 2.08 31.69
CA ARG A 34 -35.68 2.40 32.49
C ARG A 34 -35.67 1.63 33.81
N THR A 35 -35.99 2.32 34.90
CA THR A 35 -36.25 1.72 36.23
C THR A 35 -37.55 2.28 36.78
N GLY A 36 -38.56 1.42 36.94
CA GLY A 36 -39.93 1.84 37.22
C GLY A 36 -40.46 2.87 36.21
N ASN A 37 -40.72 4.09 36.68
CA ASN A 37 -41.20 5.21 35.86
C ASN A 37 -40.10 6.21 35.45
N ARG A 38 -38.84 5.96 35.79
CA ARG A 38 -37.71 6.85 35.44
C ARG A 38 -36.98 6.32 34.21
N GLU A 39 -36.70 7.21 33.28
CA GLU A 39 -35.85 6.97 32.11
C GLU A 39 -34.46 7.57 32.38
N ILE A 40 -33.42 6.81 32.07
CA ILE A 40 -32.02 7.15 32.26
C ILE A 40 -31.34 7.09 30.90
N LYS A 41 -30.67 8.17 30.52
CA LYS A 41 -29.97 8.29 29.23
C LYS A 41 -28.47 8.39 29.44
N GLY A 42 -27.73 7.71 28.58
CA GLY A 42 -26.28 7.70 28.57
C GLY A 42 -25.72 7.50 27.17
N SER A 43 -24.40 7.47 27.05
CA SER A 43 -23.73 7.29 25.76
C SER A 43 -22.35 6.68 25.92
N VAL A 44 -21.91 5.93 24.91
CA VAL A 44 -20.52 5.58 24.68
C VAL A 44 -20.03 6.31 23.44
N VAL A 45 -18.91 7.02 23.55
CA VAL A 45 -18.29 7.74 22.43
C VAL A 45 -16.78 7.46 22.41
N LEU A 46 -16.15 7.67 21.26
CA LEU A 46 -14.69 7.60 21.12
C LEU A 46 -14.15 9.05 21.03
N PRO A 47 -13.47 9.56 22.08
CA PRO A 47 -12.88 10.90 22.07
C PRO A 47 -11.97 11.14 20.86
N ALA A 48 -11.88 12.40 20.41
CA ALA A 48 -11.14 12.78 19.21
C ALA A 48 -9.60 12.62 19.33
N ASP A 49 -9.09 12.59 20.55
CA ASP A 49 -7.66 12.53 20.91
C ASP A 49 -7.17 11.11 21.25
N SER A 50 -8.05 10.10 21.19
CA SER A 50 -7.76 8.75 21.65
C SER A 50 -7.93 7.72 20.54
N SER A 51 -6.90 6.92 20.26
CA SER A 51 -6.95 5.95 19.16
C SER A 51 -7.86 4.74 19.46
N LYS A 52 -7.97 4.31 20.72
CA LYS A 52 -8.78 3.13 21.14
C LYS A 52 -9.33 3.16 22.58
N VAL A 53 -9.42 4.33 23.21
CA VAL A 53 -10.01 4.48 24.55
C VAL A 53 -11.38 5.14 24.43
N PHE A 54 -12.43 4.41 24.77
CA PHE A 54 -13.81 4.88 24.69
C PHE A 54 -14.24 5.49 26.02
N SER A 55 -15.15 6.45 25.97
CA SER A 55 -15.76 7.08 27.14
C SER A 55 -17.23 6.70 27.22
N ALA A 56 -17.62 5.98 28.27
CA ALA A 56 -19.00 5.67 28.60
C ALA A 56 -19.52 6.56 29.73
N VAL A 57 -20.75 7.06 29.58
CA VAL A 57 -21.38 7.99 30.52
C VAL A 57 -22.82 7.56 30.80
N LEU A 58 -23.15 7.47 32.09
CA LEU A 58 -24.53 7.41 32.62
C LEU A 58 -24.68 8.49 33.71
N PRO A 59 -25.90 8.89 34.10
CA PRO A 59 -26.09 9.88 35.16
C PRO A 59 -25.44 9.43 36.47
N GLY A 60 -24.38 10.13 36.89
CA GLY A 60 -23.61 9.81 38.10
C GLY A 60 -22.42 8.87 37.88
N GLU A 61 -22.21 8.34 36.67
CA GLU A 61 -21.18 7.35 36.38
C GLU A 61 -20.44 7.70 35.08
N LYS A 62 -19.11 7.61 35.12
CA LYS A 62 -18.25 7.77 33.96
C LYS A 62 -17.20 6.67 33.97
N PHE A 63 -16.92 6.12 32.79
CA PHE A 63 -15.92 5.07 32.63
C PHE A 63 -15.15 5.28 31.33
N GLN A 64 -13.85 4.99 31.36
CA GLN A 64 -13.00 4.99 30.18
C GLN A 64 -12.29 3.65 30.08
N GLY A 65 -12.24 3.09 28.89
CA GLY A 65 -11.62 1.79 28.67
C GLY A 65 -11.55 1.36 27.21
N SER A 66 -10.90 0.24 26.99
CA SER A 66 -10.83 -0.49 25.73
C SER A 66 -12.21 -1.02 25.28
N PRO A 67 -12.37 -1.43 24.01
CA PRO A 67 -13.57 -2.08 23.50
C PRO A 67 -14.16 -3.17 24.42
N ALA A 68 -13.30 -4.09 24.90
CA ALA A 68 -13.71 -5.18 25.76
C ALA A 68 -14.19 -4.66 27.13
N GLU A 69 -13.47 -3.71 27.72
CA GLU A 69 -13.83 -3.10 29.01
C GLU A 69 -15.15 -2.33 28.93
N ILE A 70 -15.45 -1.66 27.81
CA ILE A 70 -16.75 -1.02 27.58
C ILE A 70 -17.89 -2.03 27.57
N MET A 71 -17.71 -3.18 26.91
CA MET A 71 -18.75 -4.21 26.87
C MET A 71 -19.03 -4.80 28.25
N VAL A 72 -17.97 -5.02 29.04
CA VAL A 72 -18.08 -5.43 30.45
C VAL A 72 -18.80 -4.37 31.26
N TRP A 73 -18.38 -3.10 31.13
CA TRP A 73 -19.00 -1.99 31.85
C TRP A 73 -20.50 -1.83 31.53
N LEU A 74 -20.88 -1.88 30.24
CA LEU A 74 -22.28 -1.85 29.81
C LEU A 74 -23.07 -2.99 30.47
N LYS A 75 -22.51 -4.20 30.49
CA LYS A 75 -23.18 -5.37 31.08
C LYS A 75 -23.43 -5.21 32.58
N GLU A 76 -22.43 -4.74 33.32
CA GLU A 76 -22.51 -4.54 34.77
C GLU A 76 -23.51 -3.44 35.12
N HIS A 77 -23.48 -2.30 34.43
CA HIS A 77 -24.32 -1.16 34.82
C HIS A 77 -25.75 -1.30 34.31
N LEU A 78 -25.96 -1.98 33.18
CA LEU A 78 -27.31 -2.19 32.63
C LEU A 78 -28.13 -3.23 33.42
N MET A 79 -27.49 -4.08 34.23
CA MET A 79 -28.19 -5.14 34.99
C MET A 79 -29.22 -4.60 36.00
N HIS A 80 -29.00 -3.38 36.48
CA HIS A 80 -29.80 -2.72 37.52
C HIS A 80 -31.13 -2.14 37.01
N TYR A 81 -31.35 -2.13 35.70
CA TYR A 81 -32.55 -1.55 35.08
C TYR A 81 -33.62 -2.59 34.75
N ASP A 82 -34.88 -2.17 34.63
CA ASP A 82 -36.03 -3.00 34.24
C ASP A 82 -36.03 -3.32 32.75
N SER A 83 -35.63 -2.35 31.92
CA SER A 83 -35.47 -2.50 30.47
C SER A 83 -34.40 -1.55 29.94
N VAL A 84 -33.71 -1.96 28.88
CA VAL A 84 -32.65 -1.17 28.22
C VAL A 84 -32.79 -1.24 26.70
N SER A 85 -32.37 -0.17 26.05
CA SER A 85 -32.33 0.00 24.60
C SER A 85 -31.03 0.70 24.25
N LEU A 86 -30.12 -0.03 23.60
CA LEU A 86 -28.84 0.45 23.12
C LEU A 86 -28.92 0.66 21.62
N VAL A 87 -28.55 1.83 21.13
CA VAL A 87 -28.46 2.12 19.70
C VAL A 87 -27.00 2.37 19.35
N LEU A 88 -26.38 1.44 18.62
CA LEU A 88 -25.05 1.66 18.04
C LEU A 88 -25.24 2.37 16.70
N SER A 89 -24.68 3.57 16.58
CA SER A 89 -24.70 4.37 15.38
C SER A 89 -23.35 4.29 14.66
N GLN A 90 -23.42 3.99 13.37
CA GLN A 90 -22.31 4.04 12.42
C GLN A 90 -22.70 4.95 11.24
N HIS A 91 -21.75 5.47 10.48
CA HIS A 91 -22.07 6.21 9.26
C HIS A 91 -22.87 5.32 8.29
N GLY A 92 -24.10 5.71 7.94
CA GLY A 92 -24.99 4.97 7.03
C GLY A 92 -25.70 3.73 7.62
N LYS A 93 -25.42 3.33 8.87
CA LYS A 93 -26.01 2.13 9.51
C LYS A 93 -26.26 2.36 10.99
N SER A 94 -27.35 1.83 11.53
CA SER A 94 -27.56 1.79 12.98
C SER A 94 -28.09 0.43 13.39
N GLN A 95 -27.73 -0.01 14.60
CA GLN A 95 -28.09 -1.30 15.16
C GLN A 95 -28.74 -1.09 16.52
N LEU A 96 -29.75 -1.90 16.86
CA LEU A 96 -30.46 -1.83 18.13
C LEU A 96 -30.28 -3.14 18.91
N ILE A 97 -29.89 -3.03 20.18
CA ILE A 97 -30.06 -4.08 21.18
C ILE A 97 -31.11 -3.60 22.16
N SER A 98 -32.21 -4.33 22.31
CA SER A 98 -33.18 -4.08 23.38
C SER A 98 -33.27 -5.29 24.30
N ALA A 99 -33.34 -5.05 25.61
CA ALA A 99 -33.50 -6.10 26.59
C ALA A 99 -34.50 -5.68 27.67
N ASP A 100 -35.41 -6.57 28.01
CA ASP A 100 -36.42 -6.39 29.06
C ASP A 100 -36.70 -7.72 29.78
N ARG A 101 -37.78 -7.80 30.58
CA ARG A 101 -38.16 -9.04 31.28
C ARG A 101 -38.57 -10.19 30.35
N LYS A 102 -38.94 -9.91 29.09
CA LYS A 102 -39.40 -10.89 28.09
C LYS A 102 -38.24 -11.49 27.30
N GLY A 103 -37.13 -10.76 27.13
CA GLY A 103 -35.93 -11.29 26.49
C GLY A 103 -35.01 -10.20 25.92
N VAL A 104 -34.12 -10.62 25.02
CA VAL A 104 -33.20 -9.75 24.27
C VAL A 104 -33.58 -9.80 22.79
N SER A 105 -33.68 -8.64 22.15
CA SER A 105 -33.87 -8.49 20.71
C SER A 105 -32.68 -7.74 20.13
N PHE A 106 -32.20 -8.20 18.98
CA PHE A 106 -31.13 -7.55 18.22
C PHE A 106 -31.62 -7.25 16.81
N GLN A 107 -31.49 -5.99 16.39
CA GLN A 107 -31.83 -5.54 15.04
C GLN A 107 -30.55 -5.00 14.37
N PRO A 108 -30.00 -5.70 13.36
CA PRO A 108 -28.78 -5.29 12.67
C PRO A 108 -28.98 -4.10 11.73
N GLN A 109 -30.23 -3.70 11.47
CA GLN A 109 -30.61 -2.45 10.81
C GLN A 109 -31.75 -1.81 11.60
N TYR A 110 -31.48 -0.64 12.16
CA TYR A 110 -32.41 0.16 12.94
C TYR A 110 -32.49 1.58 12.38
N LYS A 111 -33.71 2.11 12.22
CA LYS A 111 -33.94 3.51 11.87
C LYS A 111 -34.58 4.20 13.06
N ASP A 112 -33.82 5.06 13.73
CA ASP A 112 -34.34 5.86 14.82
C ASP A 112 -35.31 6.91 14.27
N LYS A 113 -36.54 6.95 14.80
CA LYS A 113 -37.56 7.94 14.42
C LYS A 113 -37.31 9.31 15.09
N GLY A 114 -36.29 9.44 15.93
CA GLY A 114 -36.03 10.62 16.78
C GLY A 114 -34.88 11.56 16.39
N LYS A 115 -33.99 11.22 15.44
CA LYS A 115 -32.99 12.18 14.90
C LYS A 115 -33.58 12.92 13.70
N ARG A 116 -33.55 14.26 13.77
CA ARG A 116 -34.12 15.24 12.82
C ARG A 116 -34.17 14.73 11.37
N SER A 117 -35.35 14.31 10.95
CA SER A 117 -35.80 14.62 9.59
C SER A 117 -35.82 16.14 9.47
N VAL A 118 -34.98 16.72 8.62
CA VAL A 118 -35.23 18.10 8.17
C VAL A 118 -36.60 18.06 7.51
N SER A 119 -37.56 18.69 8.18
CA SER A 119 -38.93 18.83 7.69
C SER A 119 -38.88 19.46 6.31
N ALA A 120 -39.35 18.72 5.32
CA ALA A 120 -39.70 19.24 4.01
C ALA A 120 -40.82 20.28 4.18
N ALA A 121 -40.43 21.54 4.35
CA ALA A 121 -41.33 22.68 4.27
C ALA A 121 -40.58 23.84 3.60
N GLY A 122 -40.92 24.09 2.33
CA GLY A 122 -40.66 25.37 1.69
C GLY A 122 -39.84 25.34 0.39
N SER A 123 -40.56 25.39 -0.73
CA SER A 123 -40.15 25.91 -2.04
C SER A 123 -39.48 24.95 -3.03
N SER A 124 -40.34 24.21 -3.73
CA SER A 124 -40.12 23.83 -5.12
C SER A 124 -39.91 25.08 -5.99
N HIS A 125 -38.67 25.52 -6.15
CA HIS A 125 -38.31 26.32 -7.33
C HIS A 125 -37.91 25.36 -8.43
N SER A 126 -38.90 25.03 -9.27
CA SER A 126 -38.67 24.41 -10.57
C SER A 126 -37.91 25.41 -11.45
N TYR A 127 -36.60 25.20 -11.60
CA TYR A 127 -35.89 25.76 -12.73
C TYR A 127 -36.16 24.88 -13.96
N GLY A 128 -36.71 25.53 -14.99
CA GLY A 128 -36.90 25.15 -16.40
C GLY A 128 -36.69 23.70 -16.84
N ALA A 129 -37.73 23.16 -17.48
CA ALA A 129 -37.74 21.88 -18.16
C ALA A 129 -36.74 21.79 -19.34
N SER A 130 -35.78 20.88 -19.22
CA SER A 130 -35.32 19.98 -20.30
C SER A 130 -34.45 18.88 -19.68
N ASP A 131 -34.89 17.63 -19.82
CA ASP A 131 -34.36 16.39 -19.23
C ASP A 131 -34.36 16.26 -17.69
N LYS A 132 -35.08 15.23 -17.20
CA LYS A 132 -35.04 14.76 -15.80
C LYS A 132 -33.68 14.10 -15.53
N ARG A 133 -32.61 14.88 -15.47
CA ARG A 133 -31.29 14.39 -15.10
C ARG A 133 -31.33 13.86 -13.67
N GLN A 134 -31.07 12.56 -13.51
CA GLN A 134 -31.02 11.91 -12.21
C GLN A 134 -29.63 12.13 -11.59
N TYR A 135 -29.53 13.13 -10.72
CA TYR A 135 -28.33 13.40 -9.95
C TYR A 135 -27.99 12.22 -9.03
N ARG A 136 -26.72 11.83 -9.00
CA ARG A 136 -26.16 10.80 -8.10
C ARG A 136 -25.82 11.38 -6.73
N ILE A 137 -25.38 12.62 -6.70
CA ILE A 137 -25.18 13.39 -5.48
C ILE A 137 -26.39 14.30 -5.28
N LYS A 138 -27.33 13.89 -4.43
CA LYS A 138 -28.51 14.72 -4.11
C LYS A 138 -28.20 15.70 -2.98
N LEU A 139 -28.72 16.92 -3.10
CA LEU A 139 -28.46 18.02 -2.16
C LEU A 139 -28.87 17.71 -0.72
N ASP A 140 -30.02 17.05 -0.54
CA ASP A 140 -30.60 16.68 0.75
C ASP A 140 -29.84 15.52 1.42
N GLU A 141 -29.42 14.53 0.63
CA GLU A 141 -28.71 13.36 1.13
C GLU A 141 -27.23 13.66 1.43
N ALA A 142 -26.58 14.55 0.67
CA ALA A 142 -25.17 14.88 0.79
C ALA A 142 -24.90 16.22 1.50
N ALA A 143 -25.85 16.74 2.29
CA ALA A 143 -25.80 18.10 2.81
C ALA A 143 -24.51 18.40 3.61
N ASP A 144 -24.14 17.52 4.56
CA ASP A 144 -22.95 17.70 5.40
C ASP A 144 -21.66 17.79 4.57
N LEU A 145 -21.50 16.88 3.60
CA LEU A 145 -20.39 16.90 2.66
C LEU A 145 -20.40 18.22 1.87
N LEU A 146 -21.50 18.53 1.21
CA LEU A 146 -21.62 19.67 0.30
C LEU A 146 -21.43 21.01 1.02
N GLU A 147 -21.80 21.10 2.30
CA GLU A 147 -21.54 22.27 3.13
C GLU A 147 -20.04 22.40 3.44
N VAL A 148 -19.39 21.31 3.86
CA VAL A 148 -17.95 21.29 4.17
C VAL A 148 -17.10 21.63 2.95
N ILE A 149 -17.44 21.10 1.77
CA ILE A 149 -16.75 21.46 0.51
C ILE A 149 -17.19 22.81 -0.07
N GLY A 150 -18.12 23.49 0.60
CA GLY A 150 -18.53 24.87 0.33
C GLY A 150 -19.47 25.06 -0.86
N ILE A 151 -20.14 24.01 -1.33
CA ILE A 151 -21.10 24.03 -2.44
C ILE A 151 -22.45 24.60 -2.01
N ILE A 152 -22.94 24.21 -0.84
CA ILE A 152 -24.16 24.75 -0.25
C ILE A 152 -23.85 25.70 0.91
N ASP A 153 -24.83 26.49 1.31
CA ASP A 153 -24.80 27.31 2.53
C ASP A 153 -25.28 26.52 3.76
N SER A 154 -25.17 27.13 4.94
CA SER A 154 -25.61 26.53 6.22
C SER A 154 -27.12 26.30 6.32
N ASN A 155 -27.90 26.83 5.37
CA ASN A 155 -29.34 26.59 5.28
C ASN A 155 -29.67 25.44 4.30
N GLY A 156 -28.66 24.74 3.79
CA GLY A 156 -28.82 23.63 2.85
C GLY A 156 -29.07 24.06 1.41
N LYS A 157 -28.93 25.35 1.08
CA LYS A 157 -29.21 25.88 -0.26
C LYS A 157 -27.95 25.96 -1.11
N LEU A 158 -28.05 25.53 -2.36
CA LEU A 158 -26.98 25.68 -3.34
C LEU A 158 -26.62 27.16 -3.55
N LYS A 159 -25.33 27.48 -3.39
CA LYS A 159 -24.83 28.83 -3.64
C LYS A 159 -24.94 29.16 -5.13
N ASN A 160 -25.42 30.35 -5.44
CA ASN A 160 -25.70 30.77 -6.83
C ASN A 160 -24.46 30.67 -7.75
N ASP A 161 -23.26 30.89 -7.22
CA ASP A 161 -22.00 30.82 -7.96
C ASP A 161 -21.40 29.39 -8.04
N LYS A 162 -22.02 28.40 -7.38
CA LYS A 162 -21.52 27.01 -7.28
C LYS A 162 -22.30 26.00 -8.11
N TYR A 163 -23.33 26.43 -8.85
CA TYR A 163 -24.11 25.53 -9.70
C TYR A 163 -23.26 24.72 -10.68
N ARG A 164 -22.34 25.38 -11.40
CA ARG A 164 -21.42 24.68 -12.32
C ARG A 164 -20.57 23.64 -11.61
N LYS A 165 -19.96 24.00 -10.47
CA LYS A 165 -19.11 23.08 -9.69
C LYS A 165 -19.91 21.87 -9.19
N TYR A 166 -21.17 22.04 -8.81
CA TYR A 166 -22.06 20.94 -8.44
C TYR A 166 -22.33 19.99 -9.62
N GLN A 167 -22.56 20.50 -10.83
CA GLN A 167 -22.72 19.65 -12.02
C GLN A 167 -21.46 18.87 -12.36
N GLN A 168 -20.27 19.47 -12.19
CA GLN A 168 -18.98 18.79 -12.40
C GLN A 168 -18.74 17.66 -11.40
N ILE A 169 -19.17 17.86 -10.15
CA ILE A 169 -19.14 16.85 -9.09
C ILE A 169 -20.02 15.65 -9.46
N ASP A 170 -21.27 15.92 -9.84
CA ASP A 170 -22.22 14.86 -10.19
C ASP A 170 -21.76 14.07 -11.43
N ARG A 171 -21.28 14.78 -12.45
CA ARG A 171 -20.75 14.18 -13.67
C ARG A 171 -19.50 13.35 -13.42
N PHE A 172 -18.62 13.76 -12.49
CA PHE A 172 -17.46 12.96 -12.10
C PHE A 172 -17.89 11.62 -11.52
N VAL A 173 -18.88 11.62 -10.61
CA VAL A 173 -19.42 10.40 -10.01
C VAL A 173 -20.04 9.48 -11.06
N GLU A 174 -20.78 10.05 -12.02
CA GLU A 174 -21.35 9.31 -13.15
C GLU A 174 -20.27 8.59 -13.98
N LEU A 175 -19.13 9.23 -14.22
CA LEU A 175 -18.02 8.64 -14.97
C LEU A 175 -17.21 7.63 -14.16
N ALA A 176 -17.14 7.81 -12.84
CA ALA A 176 -16.43 6.89 -11.94
C ALA A 176 -17.23 5.62 -11.63
N GLU A 177 -18.57 5.69 -11.62
CA GLU A 177 -19.47 4.58 -11.25
C GLU A 177 -19.17 3.25 -11.98
N PRO A 178 -18.96 3.19 -13.30
CA PRO A 178 -18.64 1.93 -13.99
C PRO A 178 -17.33 1.31 -13.53
N ILE A 179 -16.29 2.12 -13.28
CA ILE A 179 -14.97 1.66 -12.83
C ILE A 179 -15.05 1.15 -11.40
N LEU A 180 -15.76 1.88 -10.53
CA LEU A 180 -16.01 1.43 -9.16
C LEU A 180 -16.76 0.11 -9.15
N ALA A 181 -17.77 -0.06 -10.01
CA ALA A 181 -18.54 -1.29 -10.11
C ALA A 181 -17.68 -2.48 -10.57
N GLU A 182 -16.70 -2.27 -11.45
CA GLU A 182 -15.74 -3.29 -11.87
C GLU A 182 -14.78 -3.67 -10.72
N LEU A 183 -14.16 -2.69 -10.08
CA LEU A 183 -13.24 -2.93 -8.95
C LEU A 183 -13.92 -3.66 -7.78
N LEU A 184 -15.17 -3.27 -7.46
CA LEU A 184 -15.96 -3.85 -6.37
C LEU A 184 -16.45 -5.29 -6.64
N GLN A 185 -16.24 -5.85 -7.84
CA GLN A 185 -16.49 -7.27 -8.10
C GLN A 185 -15.40 -8.15 -7.49
N GLU A 186 -14.16 -7.65 -7.46
CA GLU A 186 -12.99 -8.40 -6.98
C GLU A 186 -12.57 -7.99 -5.57
N GLU A 187 -12.91 -6.76 -5.15
CA GLU A 187 -12.38 -6.17 -3.93
C GLU A 187 -13.47 -5.89 -2.90
N THR A 188 -13.21 -6.33 -1.67
CA THR A 188 -14.10 -6.09 -0.52
C THR A 188 -13.94 -4.69 0.06
N SER A 189 -12.77 -4.07 -0.12
CA SER A 189 -12.46 -2.69 0.27
C SER A 189 -11.55 -2.06 -0.78
N LEU A 190 -11.84 -0.81 -1.16
CA LEU A 190 -11.06 -0.08 -2.16
C LEU A 190 -9.96 0.76 -1.50
N GLU A 191 -8.74 0.69 -2.03
CA GLU A 191 -7.62 1.56 -1.70
C GLU A 191 -7.44 2.61 -2.81
N VAL A 192 -7.84 3.84 -2.51
CA VAL A 192 -7.91 4.95 -3.48
C VAL A 192 -6.85 6.00 -3.17
N TYR A 193 -6.10 6.43 -4.18
CA TYR A 193 -5.09 7.48 -4.05
C TYR A 193 -5.43 8.68 -4.92
N ASP A 194 -5.45 9.88 -4.35
CA ASP A 194 -5.60 11.16 -5.07
C ASP A 194 -4.21 11.81 -5.21
N LEU A 195 -3.63 11.70 -6.39
CA LEU A 195 -2.26 12.10 -6.70
C LEU A 195 -2.25 13.55 -7.18
N ALA A 196 -1.51 14.42 -6.48
CA ALA A 196 -1.63 15.88 -6.60
C ALA A 196 -3.06 16.36 -6.29
N CYS A 197 -3.54 15.99 -5.10
CA CYS A 197 -4.95 16.10 -4.74
C CYS A 197 -5.49 17.54 -4.66
N GLY A 198 -4.62 18.54 -4.46
CA GLY A 198 -5.05 19.91 -4.18
C GLY A 198 -6.06 19.93 -3.03
N LYS A 199 -7.08 20.79 -3.10
CA LYS A 199 -8.15 20.87 -2.08
C LYS A 199 -9.05 19.62 -1.97
N SER A 200 -8.75 18.55 -2.71
CA SER A 200 -9.32 17.20 -2.60
C SER A 200 -10.85 17.08 -2.68
N TYR A 201 -11.58 18.09 -3.17
CA TYR A 201 -13.05 18.09 -3.15
C TYR A 201 -13.68 16.83 -3.75
N LEU A 202 -13.13 16.36 -4.87
CA LEU A 202 -13.64 15.18 -5.57
C LEU A 202 -13.29 13.87 -4.83
N SER A 203 -12.20 13.84 -4.07
CA SER A 203 -11.91 12.74 -3.14
C SER A 203 -12.95 12.62 -2.03
N PHE A 204 -13.39 13.74 -1.46
CA PHE A 204 -14.47 13.74 -0.45
C PHE A 204 -15.80 13.27 -1.05
N VAL A 205 -16.11 13.70 -2.28
CA VAL A 205 -17.29 13.23 -3.02
C VAL A 205 -17.22 11.73 -3.28
N LEU A 206 -16.06 11.24 -3.72
CA LEU A 206 -15.85 9.82 -4.00
C LEU A 206 -15.97 8.98 -2.73
N ASN A 207 -15.42 9.46 -1.61
CA ASN A 207 -15.57 8.83 -0.30
C ASN A 207 -17.04 8.66 0.09
N TYR A 208 -17.81 9.76 0.05
CA TYR A 208 -19.25 9.74 0.32
C TYR A 208 -19.99 8.77 -0.59
N TYR A 209 -19.69 8.80 -1.89
CA TYR A 209 -20.37 7.94 -2.84
C TYR A 209 -20.08 6.45 -2.59
N ILE A 210 -18.82 6.06 -2.38
CA ILE A 210 -18.47 4.65 -2.10
C ILE A 210 -19.06 4.21 -0.75
N ARG A 211 -18.92 5.02 0.30
CA ARG A 211 -19.31 4.62 1.66
C ARG A 211 -20.79 4.76 1.92
N GLU A 212 -21.35 5.93 1.68
CA GLU A 212 -22.72 6.24 2.07
C GLU A 212 -23.73 5.84 1.00
N LYS A 213 -23.35 5.88 -0.29
CA LYS A 213 -24.26 5.56 -1.40
C LYS A 213 -24.16 4.10 -1.83
N LEU A 214 -22.95 3.55 -1.94
CA LEU A 214 -22.74 2.14 -2.32
C LEU A 214 -22.67 1.20 -1.10
N GLY A 215 -22.48 1.73 0.11
CA GLY A 215 -22.38 0.90 1.32
C GLY A 215 -21.13 0.02 1.34
N ARG A 216 -20.03 0.47 0.72
CA ARG A 216 -18.78 -0.28 0.56
C ARG A 216 -17.66 0.34 1.40
N SER A 217 -16.70 -0.49 1.79
CA SER A 217 -15.49 -0.03 2.49
C SER A 217 -14.52 0.59 1.50
N CYS A 218 -13.87 1.68 1.91
CA CYS A 218 -12.72 2.23 1.20
C CYS A 218 -11.81 3.01 2.14
N ARG A 219 -10.56 3.16 1.72
CA ARG A 219 -9.61 4.12 2.26
C ARG A 219 -9.22 5.07 1.14
N ILE A 220 -9.17 6.37 1.45
CA ILE A 220 -8.71 7.38 0.49
C ILE A 220 -7.49 8.10 1.05
N THR A 221 -6.42 8.11 0.27
CA THR A 221 -5.18 8.80 0.62
C THR A 221 -4.89 9.90 -0.40
N GLY A 222 -4.94 11.16 0.03
CA GLY A 222 -4.55 12.29 -0.81
C GLY A 222 -3.06 12.62 -0.65
N ILE A 223 -2.37 12.82 -1.76
CA ILE A 223 -0.94 13.16 -1.78
C ILE A 223 -0.77 14.50 -2.48
N ASP A 224 -0.10 15.43 -1.80
CA ASP A 224 0.23 16.75 -2.35
C ASP A 224 1.61 17.18 -1.84
N ILE A 225 2.29 18.04 -2.59
CA ILE A 225 3.58 18.60 -2.16
C ILE A 225 3.40 19.76 -1.17
N SER A 226 2.20 20.36 -1.09
CA SER A 226 1.91 21.50 -0.22
C SER A 226 1.41 21.04 1.16
N PRO A 227 2.15 21.32 2.24
CA PRO A 227 1.69 21.05 3.60
C PRO A 227 0.36 21.76 3.93
N GLN A 228 0.17 22.98 3.41
CA GLN A 228 -1.05 23.76 3.65
C GLN A 228 -2.30 23.10 3.03
N VAL A 229 -2.13 22.47 1.87
CA VAL A 229 -3.20 21.70 1.22
C VAL A 229 -3.55 20.48 2.07
N VAL A 230 -2.53 19.75 2.53
CA VAL A 230 -2.69 18.56 3.39
C VAL A 230 -3.37 18.90 4.71
N GLU A 231 -2.97 19.99 5.36
CA GLU A 231 -3.61 20.48 6.59
C GLU A 231 -5.09 20.83 6.36
N ALA A 232 -5.40 21.55 5.28
CA ALA A 232 -6.77 21.92 4.95
C ALA A 232 -7.67 20.70 4.68
N SER A 233 -7.16 19.72 3.91
CA SER A 233 -7.88 18.48 3.64
C SER A 233 -8.05 17.62 4.88
N THR A 234 -7.04 17.53 5.75
CA THR A 234 -7.13 16.82 7.04
C THR A 234 -8.18 17.46 7.97
N ALA A 235 -8.25 18.79 8.02
CA ALA A 235 -9.26 19.50 8.78
C ALA A 235 -10.69 19.25 8.25
N MET A 236 -10.87 19.17 6.92
CA MET A 236 -12.17 18.82 6.32
C MET A 236 -12.60 17.40 6.67
N ALA A 237 -11.71 16.41 6.60
CA ALA A 237 -12.00 15.03 7.00
C ALA A 237 -12.37 14.93 8.48
N SER A 238 -11.65 15.67 9.33
CA SER A 238 -11.94 15.75 10.77
C SER A 238 -13.32 16.32 11.06
N ARG A 239 -13.73 17.39 10.34
CA ARG A 239 -15.07 18.00 10.47
C ARG A 239 -16.20 17.05 10.07
N LEU A 240 -15.96 16.17 9.10
CA LEU A 240 -16.92 15.15 8.64
C LEU A 240 -16.88 13.87 9.49
N GLY A 241 -15.92 13.74 10.41
CA GLY A 241 -15.70 12.52 11.20
C GLY A 241 -15.13 11.35 10.39
N TRP A 242 -14.58 11.61 9.21
CA TRP A 242 -14.14 10.56 8.29
C TRP A 242 -12.69 10.14 8.57
N ARG A 243 -12.54 9.03 9.29
CA ARG A 243 -11.23 8.47 9.69
C ARG A 243 -10.57 7.57 8.65
N ASN A 244 -11.31 7.21 7.61
CA ASN A 244 -10.81 6.39 6.50
C ASN A 244 -10.13 7.24 5.40
N MET A 245 -10.03 8.55 5.61
CA MET A 245 -9.31 9.46 4.75
C MET A 245 -8.00 9.92 5.41
N SER A 246 -6.91 9.91 4.67
CA SER A 246 -5.61 10.42 5.12
C SER A 246 -4.98 11.30 4.06
N PHE A 247 -4.16 12.26 4.48
CA PHE A 247 -3.49 13.18 3.57
C PHE A 247 -2.02 13.30 3.92
N ILE A 248 -1.15 13.23 2.92
CA ILE A 248 0.30 13.12 3.10
C ILE A 248 1.00 14.19 2.26
N SER A 249 1.93 14.90 2.89
CA SER A 249 2.81 15.87 2.21
C SER A 249 4.01 15.14 1.62
N GLN A 250 4.00 14.85 0.32
CA GLN A 250 5.05 14.06 -0.34
C GLN A 250 5.21 14.42 -1.82
N ASP A 251 6.43 14.26 -2.35
CA ASP A 251 6.70 14.28 -3.79
C ASP A 251 6.21 12.98 -4.47
N LEU A 252 5.51 13.10 -5.59
CA LEU A 252 4.98 11.95 -6.34
C LEU A 252 6.07 11.04 -6.94
N ARG A 253 7.32 11.50 -7.04
CA ARG A 253 8.48 10.67 -7.42
C ARG A 253 8.86 9.67 -6.34
N GLU A 254 8.59 10.01 -5.08
CA GLU A 254 8.86 9.18 -3.91
C GLU A 254 7.65 8.35 -3.48
N PHE A 255 6.50 8.56 -4.13
CA PHE A 255 5.28 7.84 -3.83
C PHE A 255 5.46 6.33 -4.04
N ALA A 256 5.37 5.59 -2.94
CA ALA A 256 5.37 4.12 -2.90
C ALA A 256 4.24 3.66 -1.97
N PRO A 257 3.14 3.11 -2.51
CA PRO A 257 2.04 2.61 -1.68
C PRO A 257 2.46 1.34 -0.94
N ALA A 258 2.02 1.18 0.30
CA ALA A 258 2.33 0.01 1.13
C ALA A 258 1.59 -1.28 0.70
N GLY A 259 0.64 -1.18 -0.23
CA GLY A 259 -0.25 -2.27 -0.61
C GLY A 259 -0.79 -2.15 -2.04
N PRO A 260 -1.70 -3.06 -2.45
CA PRO A 260 -2.34 -2.98 -3.75
C PRO A 260 -3.16 -1.69 -3.88
N VAL A 261 -3.16 -1.10 -5.08
CA VAL A 261 -3.86 0.14 -5.37
C VAL A 261 -5.03 -0.14 -6.31
N SER A 262 -6.25 0.11 -5.85
CA SER A 262 -7.48 -0.12 -6.61
C SER A 262 -7.67 0.99 -7.66
N LEU A 263 -7.55 2.24 -7.23
CA LEU A 263 -7.84 3.40 -8.07
C LEU A 263 -6.91 4.56 -7.73
N CYS A 264 -6.25 5.11 -8.74
CA CYS A 264 -5.60 6.41 -8.67
C CYS A 264 -6.46 7.47 -9.37
N ILE A 265 -6.61 8.63 -8.74
CA ILE A 265 -7.24 9.79 -9.35
C ILE A 265 -6.26 10.97 -9.38
N SER A 266 -6.39 11.84 -10.39
CA SER A 266 -5.64 13.10 -10.48
C SER A 266 -6.49 14.13 -11.24
N LEU A 267 -7.22 14.95 -10.50
CA LEU A 267 -8.35 15.70 -11.06
C LEU A 267 -8.09 17.21 -11.18
N HIS A 268 -6.99 17.69 -10.59
CA HIS A 268 -6.63 19.10 -10.56
C HIS A 268 -5.14 19.38 -10.86
N ALA A 269 -4.37 18.34 -11.15
CA ALA A 269 -2.97 18.49 -11.51
C ALA A 269 -2.83 19.37 -12.76
N CYS A 270 -1.89 20.31 -12.71
CA CYS A 270 -1.61 21.24 -13.80
C CYS A 270 -0.17 21.05 -14.30
N ASP A 271 0.04 21.34 -15.58
CA ASP A 271 1.32 21.18 -16.25
C ASP A 271 1.89 19.76 -16.05
N THR A 272 3.19 19.64 -15.81
CA THR A 272 3.88 18.36 -15.61
C THR A 272 3.41 17.59 -14.37
N ALA A 273 2.64 18.20 -13.45
CA ALA A 273 2.09 17.46 -12.31
C ALA A 273 1.12 16.35 -12.73
N THR A 274 0.39 16.53 -13.85
CA THR A 274 -0.48 15.47 -14.39
C THR A 274 0.37 14.28 -14.85
N ASP A 275 1.50 14.57 -15.51
CA ASP A 275 2.44 13.55 -15.97
C ASP A 275 3.09 12.80 -14.83
N MET A 276 3.47 13.52 -13.76
CA MET A 276 4.00 12.91 -12.53
C MET A 276 2.95 12.03 -11.85
N ALA A 277 1.70 12.48 -11.78
CA ALA A 277 0.60 11.70 -11.20
C ALA A 277 0.29 10.43 -12.01
N LEU A 278 0.23 10.53 -13.35
CA LEU A 278 0.05 9.37 -14.22
C LEU A 278 1.24 8.39 -14.10
N ALA A 279 2.48 8.89 -14.10
CA ALA A 279 3.65 8.05 -13.93
C ALA A 279 3.68 7.35 -12.56
N ALA A 280 3.34 8.08 -11.50
CA ALA A 280 3.24 7.56 -10.15
C ALA A 280 2.14 6.47 -10.04
N ALA A 281 0.98 6.67 -10.67
CA ALA A 281 -0.08 5.67 -10.72
C ALA A 281 0.34 4.40 -11.45
N VAL A 282 1.09 4.53 -12.56
CA VAL A 282 1.65 3.39 -13.30
C VAL A 282 2.66 2.63 -12.43
N ARG A 283 3.65 3.32 -11.82
CA ARG A 283 4.64 2.70 -10.92
C ARG A 283 4.01 2.04 -9.70
N ALA A 284 2.93 2.62 -9.18
CA ALA A 284 2.15 2.04 -8.09
C ALA A 284 1.37 0.78 -8.50
N GLY A 285 1.30 0.49 -9.80
CA GLY A 285 0.61 -0.67 -10.34
C GLY A 285 -0.91 -0.59 -10.22
N SER A 286 -1.49 0.62 -10.16
CA SER A 286 -2.92 0.86 -9.95
C SER A 286 -3.81 0.04 -10.89
N LYS A 287 -4.90 -0.57 -10.39
CA LYS A 287 -5.83 -1.30 -11.26
C LYS A 287 -6.62 -0.39 -12.20
N ALA A 288 -6.97 0.80 -11.74
CA ALA A 288 -7.62 1.82 -12.57
C ALA A 288 -7.04 3.22 -12.33
N ILE A 289 -7.14 4.09 -13.32
CA ILE A 289 -6.69 5.49 -13.26
C ILE A 289 -7.77 6.40 -13.86
N LEU A 290 -8.13 7.46 -13.15
CA LEU A 290 -8.96 8.56 -13.65
C LEU A 290 -8.20 9.88 -13.52
N ALA A 291 -7.81 10.48 -14.64
CA ALA A 291 -7.08 11.74 -14.65
C ALA A 291 -7.79 12.78 -15.52
N VAL A 292 -7.90 14.01 -15.04
CA VAL A 292 -8.38 15.15 -15.84
C VAL A 292 -7.15 15.93 -16.30
N PRO A 293 -6.68 15.75 -17.55
CA PRO A 293 -5.56 16.53 -18.06
C PRO A 293 -5.96 18.01 -18.13
N CYS A 294 -5.22 18.85 -17.41
CA CYS A 294 -5.44 20.29 -17.44
C CYS A 294 -4.69 20.93 -18.63
N CYS A 295 -3.92 21.99 -18.39
CA CYS A 295 -3.03 22.62 -19.37
C CYS A 295 -1.62 22.04 -19.22
N GLN A 296 -0.93 21.73 -20.34
CA GLN A 296 0.50 21.38 -20.30
C GLN A 296 1.30 22.28 -21.22
N ARG A 297 2.36 22.88 -20.69
CA ARG A 297 3.20 23.82 -21.42
C ARG A 297 4.52 23.23 -21.86
N GLU A 298 4.90 22.08 -21.32
CA GLU A 298 6.19 21.44 -21.61
C GLU A 298 6.48 21.30 -23.11
N LEU A 299 5.57 20.69 -23.87
CA LEU A 299 5.76 20.49 -25.30
C LEU A 299 5.75 21.82 -26.08
N LEU A 300 4.90 22.77 -25.67
CA LEU A 300 4.88 24.10 -26.28
C LEU A 300 6.20 24.86 -26.03
N ALA A 301 6.76 24.73 -24.82
CA ALA A 301 7.99 25.37 -24.38
C ALA A 301 9.25 24.78 -25.04
N SER A 302 9.18 23.53 -25.53
CA SER A 302 10.29 22.89 -26.25
C SER A 302 10.41 23.35 -27.71
N ASP A 303 9.58 24.31 -28.15
CA ASP A 303 9.45 24.72 -29.55
C ASP A 303 9.25 23.53 -30.51
N PHE A 304 8.36 22.61 -30.12
CA PHE A 304 8.13 21.36 -30.86
C PHE A 304 7.84 21.62 -32.34
N LYS A 305 8.33 20.70 -33.18
CA LYS A 305 8.20 20.75 -34.63
C LYS A 305 7.28 19.64 -35.12
N LEU A 306 6.55 19.91 -36.19
CA LEU A 306 5.79 18.92 -36.93
C LEU A 306 5.85 19.34 -38.39
N GLU A 307 6.75 18.72 -39.17
CA GLU A 307 6.99 19.13 -40.56
C GLU A 307 5.71 19.09 -41.40
N ALA A 308 4.87 18.08 -41.16
CA ALA A 308 3.60 17.87 -41.84
C ALA A 308 2.56 18.99 -41.59
N LEU A 309 2.69 19.78 -40.52
CA LEU A 309 1.74 20.84 -40.14
C LEU A 309 2.35 22.24 -40.16
N SER A 310 3.48 22.40 -40.85
CA SER A 310 4.20 23.68 -40.97
C SER A 310 3.35 24.81 -41.59
N GLY A 311 3.73 26.08 -41.34
CA GLY A 311 3.01 27.26 -41.83
C GLY A 311 2.02 27.86 -40.82
N SER A 312 0.88 28.37 -41.30
CA SER A 312 -0.03 29.23 -40.51
C SER A 312 -0.55 28.64 -39.20
N VAL A 313 -0.66 27.30 -39.10
CA VAL A 313 -1.06 26.61 -37.87
C VAL A 313 0.03 26.73 -36.80
N MET A 314 1.28 26.46 -37.17
CA MET A 314 2.43 26.51 -36.26
C MET A 314 2.90 27.95 -35.98
N SER A 315 2.59 28.91 -36.86
CA SER A 315 2.86 30.33 -36.64
C SER A 315 1.85 31.01 -35.70
N SER A 316 0.65 30.43 -35.53
CA SER A 316 -0.37 30.95 -34.62
C SER A 316 -0.18 30.38 -33.21
N GLY A 317 0.15 31.23 -32.24
CA GLY A 317 0.38 30.79 -30.85
C GLY A 317 -0.81 30.04 -30.23
N ILE A 318 -2.05 30.44 -30.54
CA ILE A 318 -3.26 29.78 -30.02
C ILE A 318 -3.44 28.39 -30.62
N LEU A 319 -3.27 28.27 -31.94
CA LEU A 319 -3.43 26.98 -32.64
C LEU A 319 -2.29 26.01 -32.25
N LYS A 320 -1.05 26.51 -32.18
CA LYS A 320 0.11 25.74 -31.71
C LYS A 320 -0.08 25.24 -30.28
N ALA A 321 -0.60 26.07 -29.37
CA ALA A 321 -0.87 25.66 -27.99
C ALA A 321 -1.96 24.57 -27.90
N ARG A 322 -3.06 24.70 -28.66
CA ARG A 322 -4.11 23.67 -28.73
C ARG A 322 -3.59 22.35 -29.28
N LEU A 323 -2.75 22.41 -30.31
CA LEU A 323 -2.12 21.23 -30.89
C LEU A 323 -1.16 20.56 -29.89
N ALA A 324 -0.35 21.35 -29.16
CA ALA A 324 0.56 20.83 -28.14
C ALA A 324 -0.19 20.08 -27.02
N ASP A 325 -1.32 20.63 -26.55
CA ASP A 325 -2.18 19.96 -25.56
C ASP A 325 -2.66 18.59 -26.08
N LEU A 326 -3.19 18.54 -27.32
CA LEU A 326 -3.70 17.29 -27.91
C LEU A 326 -2.61 16.24 -28.15
N ILE A 327 -1.43 16.66 -28.60
CA ILE A 327 -0.28 15.76 -28.79
C ILE A 327 0.18 15.20 -27.45
N THR A 328 0.22 16.04 -26.41
CA THR A 328 0.59 15.61 -25.05
C THR A 328 -0.38 14.54 -24.54
N ASP A 329 -1.69 14.73 -24.71
CA ASP A 329 -2.68 13.73 -24.34
C ASP A 329 -2.54 12.45 -25.15
N GLY A 330 -2.27 12.54 -26.47
CA GLY A 330 -1.93 11.39 -27.30
C GLY A 330 -0.72 10.61 -26.78
N MET A 331 0.36 11.31 -26.42
CA MET A 331 1.56 10.71 -25.84
C MET A 331 1.26 10.01 -24.50
N ARG A 332 0.43 10.61 -23.63
CA ARG A 332 0.00 9.98 -22.36
C ARG A 332 -0.74 8.68 -22.60
N LEU A 333 -1.65 8.65 -23.57
CA LEU A 333 -2.39 7.42 -23.93
C LEU A 333 -1.46 6.31 -24.41
N LEU A 334 -0.51 6.66 -25.30
CA LEU A 334 0.47 5.70 -25.80
C LEU A 334 1.35 5.15 -24.68
N LEU A 335 1.77 6.00 -23.74
CA LEU A 335 2.56 5.59 -22.58
C LEU A 335 1.76 4.66 -21.64
N LEU A 336 0.50 4.98 -21.33
CA LEU A 336 -0.38 4.11 -20.52
C LEU A 336 -0.58 2.74 -21.18
N ARG A 337 -0.85 2.72 -22.50
CA ARG A 337 -0.98 1.47 -23.27
C ARG A 337 0.31 0.66 -23.26
N SER A 338 1.45 1.32 -23.45
CA SER A 338 2.74 0.66 -23.38
C SER A 338 3.09 0.11 -22.00
N ALA A 339 2.45 0.62 -20.94
CA ALA A 339 2.56 0.14 -19.58
C ALA A 339 1.48 -0.92 -19.21
N GLY A 340 0.70 -1.40 -20.18
CA GLY A 340 -0.27 -2.47 -19.98
C GLY A 340 -1.64 -2.01 -19.47
N TYR A 341 -2.07 -0.81 -19.85
CA TYR A 341 -3.42 -0.31 -19.60
C TYR A 341 -4.24 -0.20 -20.89
N GLU A 342 -5.52 -0.48 -20.80
CA GLU A 342 -6.51 0.02 -21.75
C GLU A 342 -6.80 1.48 -21.39
N ALA A 343 -6.31 2.43 -22.21
CA ALA A 343 -6.45 3.86 -21.97
C ALA A 343 -7.36 4.52 -23.00
N THR A 344 -8.35 5.29 -22.53
CA THR A 344 -9.29 6.05 -23.36
C THR A 344 -9.43 7.50 -22.88
N VAL A 345 -9.78 8.40 -23.79
CA VAL A 345 -10.20 9.77 -23.46
C VAL A 345 -11.71 9.88 -23.60
N ILE A 346 -12.37 10.44 -22.59
CA ILE A 346 -13.81 10.68 -22.58
C ILE A 346 -14.11 12.15 -22.29
N GLU A 347 -15.28 12.61 -22.74
CA GLU A 347 -15.78 13.94 -22.39
C GLU A 347 -16.22 13.96 -20.92
N TYR A 348 -15.50 14.74 -20.12
CA TYR A 348 -15.77 14.96 -18.71
C TYR A 348 -16.95 15.92 -18.54
N ILE A 349 -16.83 17.14 -19.07
CA ILE A 349 -17.80 18.23 -18.91
C ILE A 349 -18.12 18.79 -20.30
N SER A 350 -19.28 19.44 -20.49
CA SER A 350 -19.56 20.08 -21.78
C SER A 350 -18.47 21.12 -22.14
N PRO A 351 -18.01 21.17 -23.40
CA PRO A 351 -17.08 22.21 -23.86
C PRO A 351 -17.67 23.63 -23.75
N LEU A 352 -18.99 23.77 -23.60
CA LEU A 352 -19.66 25.03 -23.33
C LEU A 352 -19.37 25.58 -21.93
N GLU A 353 -19.02 24.72 -20.97
CA GLU A 353 -18.67 25.13 -19.61
C GLU A 353 -17.18 25.42 -19.46
N THR A 354 -16.34 24.55 -20.03
CA THR A 354 -14.88 24.67 -19.97
C THR A 354 -14.24 24.09 -21.22
N PRO A 355 -13.21 24.75 -21.79
CA PRO A 355 -12.43 24.18 -22.88
C PRO A 355 -11.47 23.07 -22.44
N LYS A 356 -11.40 22.77 -21.13
CA LYS A 356 -10.68 21.63 -20.55
C LYS A 356 -11.70 20.60 -20.09
N ASN A 357 -12.18 19.84 -21.07
CA ASN A 357 -13.36 19.02 -20.99
C ASN A 357 -13.07 17.52 -21.09
N LEU A 358 -11.81 17.10 -21.00
CA LEU A 358 -11.40 15.71 -21.22
C LEU A 358 -11.05 15.04 -19.90
N MET A 359 -11.24 13.72 -19.85
CA MET A 359 -10.77 12.83 -18.80
C MET A 359 -10.12 11.61 -19.44
N ILE A 360 -8.93 11.25 -18.96
CA ILE A 360 -8.24 10.01 -19.27
C ILE A 360 -8.76 8.96 -18.29
N ARG A 361 -9.26 7.85 -18.84
CA ARG A 361 -9.61 6.63 -18.12
C ARG A 361 -8.62 5.55 -18.53
N ALA A 362 -7.98 4.89 -17.58
CA ALA A 362 -7.10 3.76 -17.85
C ALA A 362 -7.43 2.57 -16.94
N ILE A 363 -7.59 1.38 -17.50
CA ILE A 363 -7.86 0.13 -16.77
C ILE A 363 -6.72 -0.86 -17.05
N LYS A 364 -6.15 -1.44 -16.01
CA LYS A 364 -4.98 -2.32 -16.13
C LYS A 364 -5.37 -3.64 -16.77
N THR A 365 -4.71 -3.99 -17.89
CA THR A 365 -4.93 -5.27 -18.60
C THR A 365 -3.79 -6.26 -18.35
N GLY A 366 -2.64 -5.77 -17.86
CA GLY A 366 -1.43 -6.57 -17.63
C GLY A 366 -0.69 -6.95 -18.92
N LYS A 367 -1.08 -6.40 -20.08
CA LYS A 367 -0.48 -6.71 -21.39
C LYS A 367 0.13 -5.44 -22.00
N PRO A 368 1.44 -5.19 -21.80
CA PRO A 368 2.15 -4.06 -22.39
C PRO A 368 2.01 -4.01 -23.93
N ASP A 369 1.59 -2.87 -24.46
CA ASP A 369 1.48 -2.65 -25.91
C ASP A 369 2.81 -2.12 -26.48
N HIS A 370 3.59 -3.01 -27.09
CA HIS A 370 4.86 -2.64 -27.72
C HIS A 370 4.69 -1.69 -28.92
N GLN A 371 3.58 -1.80 -29.67
CA GLN A 371 3.33 -0.91 -30.81
C GLN A 371 3.05 0.51 -30.32
N ALA A 372 2.29 0.67 -29.24
CA ALA A 372 2.05 1.98 -28.63
C ALA A 372 3.35 2.67 -28.19
N TRP A 373 4.35 1.91 -27.71
CA TRP A 373 5.66 2.47 -27.37
C TRP A 373 6.47 2.91 -28.59
N LEU A 374 6.50 2.10 -29.65
CA LEU A 374 7.16 2.48 -30.90
C LEU A 374 6.53 3.74 -31.50
N GLU A 375 5.21 3.84 -31.43
CA GLU A 375 4.47 5.03 -31.85
C GLU A 375 4.79 6.25 -30.98
N TYR A 376 4.82 6.09 -29.64
CA TYR A 376 5.25 7.15 -28.73
C TYR A 376 6.66 7.65 -29.05
N LYS A 377 7.61 6.72 -29.30
CA LYS A 377 8.99 7.06 -29.64
C LYS A 377 9.09 7.80 -30.98
N ARG A 378 8.31 7.36 -31.98
CA ARG A 378 8.22 8.05 -33.28
C ARG A 378 7.67 9.47 -33.10
N LEU A 379 6.53 9.62 -32.44
CA LEU A 379 5.88 10.91 -32.22
C LEU A 379 6.78 11.86 -31.42
N SER A 380 7.47 11.36 -30.38
CA SER A 380 8.44 12.15 -29.61
C SER A 380 9.61 12.61 -30.47
N SER A 381 10.10 11.75 -31.37
CA SER A 381 11.17 12.09 -32.31
C SER A 381 10.72 13.14 -33.33
N GLU A 382 9.53 13.00 -33.89
CA GLU A 382 8.95 13.95 -34.84
C GLU A 382 8.73 15.32 -34.19
N CYS A 383 8.23 15.32 -32.94
CA CYS A 383 8.06 16.54 -32.14
C CYS A 383 9.40 17.17 -31.72
N GLY A 384 10.48 16.39 -31.68
CA GLY A 384 11.77 16.79 -31.15
C GLY A 384 11.79 16.92 -29.62
N ALA A 385 10.85 16.28 -28.91
CA ALA A 385 10.71 16.41 -27.46
C ALA A 385 10.07 15.16 -26.81
N GLU A 386 10.56 14.78 -25.62
CA GLU A 386 9.95 13.78 -24.73
C GLU A 386 9.23 14.50 -23.57
N ILE A 387 7.95 14.20 -23.34
CA ILE A 387 7.20 14.70 -22.18
C ILE A 387 7.66 14.06 -20.86
N THR A 388 7.38 14.72 -19.75
CA THR A 388 7.76 14.31 -18.39
C THR A 388 7.35 12.87 -18.09
N MET A 389 6.13 12.48 -18.41
CA MET A 389 5.64 11.11 -18.16
C MET A 389 6.51 10.06 -18.86
N GLY A 390 6.96 10.35 -20.08
CA GLY A 390 7.81 9.43 -20.84
C GLY A 390 9.20 9.30 -20.25
N ARG A 391 9.78 10.40 -19.74
CA ARG A 391 11.08 10.35 -19.04
C ARG A 391 10.99 9.53 -17.75
N GLU A 392 9.91 9.70 -16.99
CA GLU A 392 9.63 8.96 -15.75
C GLU A 392 9.41 7.46 -15.97
N LEU A 393 8.78 7.06 -17.08
CA LEU A 393 8.39 5.67 -17.34
C LEU A 393 9.33 4.91 -18.29
N LYS A 394 10.30 5.58 -18.92
CA LYS A 394 11.17 5.01 -19.96
C LYS A 394 11.80 3.67 -19.57
N ASN A 395 12.38 3.59 -18.38
CA ASN A 395 13.04 2.37 -17.90
C ASN A 395 12.03 1.29 -17.48
N LEU A 396 10.87 1.70 -16.99
CA LEU A 396 9.78 0.80 -16.63
C LEU A 396 9.23 0.08 -17.86
N ILE A 397 8.82 0.86 -18.87
CA ILE A 397 8.21 0.34 -20.10
C ILE A 397 9.20 -0.53 -20.88
N LYS A 398 10.48 -0.14 -20.95
CA LYS A 398 11.52 -0.98 -21.58
C LYS A 398 11.63 -2.37 -20.93
N ARG A 399 11.59 -2.44 -19.59
CA ARG A 399 11.62 -3.71 -18.84
C ARG A 399 10.36 -4.54 -19.07
N MET A 400 9.19 -3.90 -19.08
CA MET A 400 7.92 -4.58 -19.38
C MET A 400 7.94 -5.23 -20.77
N GLN A 401 8.58 -4.60 -21.74
CA GLN A 401 8.59 -5.05 -23.14
C GLN A 401 9.67 -6.08 -23.46
N SER A 402 10.79 -6.07 -22.74
CA SER A 402 11.82 -7.10 -22.94
C SER A 402 11.39 -8.46 -22.41
N GLY A 403 10.34 -8.52 -21.57
CA GLY A 403 9.95 -9.74 -20.85
C GLY A 403 11.08 -10.30 -19.96
N SER A 404 12.16 -9.54 -19.78
CA SER A 404 13.36 -9.98 -19.07
C SER A 404 13.12 -9.79 -17.58
N LYS A 405 13.28 -10.87 -16.83
CA LYS A 405 13.29 -10.80 -15.37
C LYS A 405 14.43 -9.88 -14.92
N PRO A 406 14.32 -9.20 -13.77
CA PRO A 406 15.43 -8.47 -13.20
C PRO A 406 16.64 -9.39 -13.06
N MET A 407 17.77 -8.98 -13.63
CA MET A 407 19.04 -9.70 -13.53
C MET A 407 19.75 -9.27 -12.24
N ILE A 408 20.06 -10.24 -11.37
CA ILE A 408 20.86 -10.04 -10.16
C ILE A 408 22.22 -10.70 -10.33
N THR A 409 23.27 -9.92 -10.07
CA THR A 409 24.65 -10.43 -10.03
C THR A 409 24.99 -10.95 -8.64
N ILE A 410 25.41 -12.21 -8.53
CA ILE A 410 25.83 -12.81 -7.27
C ILE A 410 27.34 -12.56 -7.06
N ALA A 411 27.68 -11.76 -6.06
CA ALA A 411 29.03 -11.37 -5.67
C ALA A 411 29.69 -12.40 -4.75
N THR A 412 29.88 -13.63 -5.25
CA THR A 412 30.63 -14.69 -4.57
C THR A 412 31.38 -15.54 -5.57
N GLY A 413 32.62 -15.94 -5.23
CA GLY A 413 33.39 -16.91 -5.99
C GLY A 413 33.10 -18.37 -5.62
N ASN A 414 32.29 -18.62 -4.58
CA ASN A 414 31.98 -19.96 -4.12
C ASN A 414 30.81 -20.56 -4.92
N SER A 415 31.07 -21.59 -5.72
CA SER A 415 30.09 -22.27 -6.57
C SER A 415 28.96 -22.97 -5.80
N ASP A 416 29.25 -23.47 -4.61
CA ASP A 416 28.26 -24.16 -3.76
C ASP A 416 27.22 -23.14 -3.25
N LYS A 417 27.69 -21.95 -2.86
CA LYS A 417 26.80 -20.83 -2.48
C LYS A 417 25.93 -20.38 -3.66
N VAL A 418 26.49 -20.27 -4.87
CA VAL A 418 25.73 -19.91 -6.07
C VAL A 418 24.62 -20.92 -6.34
N THR A 419 24.94 -22.21 -6.23
CA THR A 419 23.97 -23.31 -6.40
C THR A 419 22.85 -23.22 -5.37
N GLU A 420 23.20 -23.11 -4.09
CA GLU A 420 22.21 -23.03 -3.00
C GLU A 420 21.31 -21.79 -3.10
N ILE A 421 21.85 -20.62 -3.46
CA ILE A 421 21.05 -19.40 -3.69
C ILE A 421 20.03 -19.61 -4.82
N ARG A 422 20.46 -20.22 -5.93
CA ARG A 422 19.61 -20.50 -7.09
C ARG A 422 18.53 -21.55 -6.80
N GLU A 423 18.82 -22.52 -5.94
CA GLU A 423 17.84 -23.53 -5.54
C GLU A 423 16.82 -22.99 -4.53
N ILE A 424 17.23 -22.07 -3.65
CA ILE A 424 16.34 -21.45 -2.65
C ILE A 424 15.40 -20.43 -3.28
N ILE A 425 15.89 -19.60 -4.20
CA ILE A 425 15.05 -18.60 -4.86
C ILE A 425 14.60 -19.13 -6.24
N SER A 426 13.34 -19.55 -6.32
CA SER A 426 12.75 -20.03 -7.59
C SER A 426 12.92 -18.99 -8.70
N SER A 427 13.29 -19.47 -9.89
CA SER A 427 13.66 -18.66 -11.05
C SER A 427 12.49 -17.92 -11.69
N ASP A 428 11.25 -18.11 -11.23
CA ASP A 428 10.06 -17.61 -11.92
C ASP A 428 9.97 -16.08 -11.96
N LYS A 429 10.58 -15.38 -10.98
CA LYS A 429 10.55 -13.91 -10.88
C LYS A 429 11.87 -13.21 -11.20
N LEU A 430 13.01 -13.89 -11.14
CA LEU A 430 14.35 -13.29 -11.20
C LEU A 430 15.30 -14.09 -12.09
N ASP A 431 16.18 -13.37 -12.80
CA ASP A 431 17.32 -13.96 -13.50
C ASP A 431 18.60 -13.72 -12.69
N TRP A 432 19.55 -14.65 -12.81
CA TRP A 432 20.78 -14.65 -12.01
C TRP A 432 22.00 -14.84 -12.88
N GLN A 433 23.04 -14.05 -12.60
CA GLN A 433 24.37 -14.24 -13.18
C GLN A 433 25.44 -14.23 -12.10
N THR A 434 26.57 -14.89 -12.35
CA THR A 434 27.73 -14.80 -11.45
C THR A 434 28.47 -13.49 -11.65
N MET A 435 29.29 -13.06 -10.68
CA MET A 435 30.17 -11.90 -10.86
C MET A 435 31.13 -12.06 -12.06
N SER A 436 31.58 -13.29 -12.35
CA SER A 436 32.39 -13.60 -13.53
C SER A 436 31.63 -13.39 -14.84
N ASP A 437 30.37 -13.84 -14.92
CA ASP A 437 29.50 -13.62 -16.09
C ASP A 437 29.24 -12.13 -16.31
N ALA A 438 29.18 -11.34 -15.22
CA ALA A 438 29.05 -9.89 -15.24
C ALA A 438 30.36 -9.15 -15.58
N GLY A 439 31.46 -9.87 -15.81
CA GLY A 439 32.76 -9.30 -16.19
C GLY A 439 33.66 -8.86 -15.04
N PHE A 440 33.37 -9.28 -13.80
CA PHE A 440 34.22 -9.02 -12.63
C PHE A 440 35.04 -10.25 -12.26
N GLN A 441 36.37 -10.12 -12.23
CA GLN A 441 37.31 -11.21 -11.93
C GLN A 441 38.33 -10.86 -10.84
N ASP A 442 38.28 -9.64 -10.30
CA ASP A 442 39.23 -9.19 -9.29
C ASP A 442 38.95 -9.86 -7.94
N GLU A 443 40.00 -9.96 -7.12
CA GLU A 443 39.88 -10.45 -5.75
C GLU A 443 39.12 -9.44 -4.89
N ILE A 444 38.18 -9.93 -4.07
CA ILE A 444 37.45 -9.11 -3.11
C ILE A 444 38.13 -9.23 -1.75
N ILE A 445 38.66 -8.11 -1.25
CA ILE A 445 39.29 -8.05 0.05
C ILE A 445 38.20 -7.93 1.12
N GLU A 446 38.01 -8.97 1.92
CA GLU A 446 37.03 -9.02 3.02
C GLU A 446 37.70 -8.63 4.35
N ASP A 447 37.78 -7.32 4.63
CA ASP A 447 38.39 -6.72 5.82
C ASP A 447 37.36 -6.25 6.88
N GLY A 448 36.10 -6.67 6.74
CA GLY A 448 35.02 -6.33 7.65
C GLY A 448 35.13 -7.05 9.00
N THR A 449 34.52 -6.43 10.02
CA THR A 449 34.50 -6.95 11.39
C THR A 449 33.21 -7.73 11.73
N SER A 450 32.31 -7.91 10.76
CA SER A 450 31.05 -8.64 10.92
C SER A 450 30.60 -9.25 9.60
N TYR A 451 29.68 -10.21 9.65
CA TYR A 451 29.10 -10.83 8.44
C TYR A 451 28.44 -9.79 7.54
N ILE A 452 27.66 -8.88 8.10
CA ILE A 452 27.01 -7.79 7.34
C ILE A 452 28.06 -6.89 6.67
N ALA A 453 29.14 -6.55 7.38
CA ALA A 453 30.20 -5.71 6.82
C ALA A 453 30.86 -6.37 5.61
N ASN A 454 31.22 -7.66 5.71
CA ASN A 454 31.80 -8.42 4.61
C ASN A 454 30.84 -8.58 3.42
N ALA A 455 29.56 -8.87 3.69
CA ALA A 455 28.54 -8.94 2.65
C ALA A 455 28.42 -7.60 1.89
N LEU A 456 28.41 -6.47 2.60
CA LEU A 456 28.38 -5.14 1.98
C LEU A 456 29.67 -4.85 1.20
N ILE A 457 30.84 -5.18 1.73
CA ILE A 457 32.12 -5.00 1.01
C ILE A 457 32.09 -5.75 -0.32
N LYS A 458 31.66 -7.02 -0.32
CA LYS A 458 31.46 -7.81 -1.54
C LYS A 458 30.49 -7.17 -2.52
N ALA A 459 29.29 -6.83 -2.04
CA ALA A 459 28.26 -6.27 -2.90
C ALA A 459 28.68 -4.92 -3.51
N ARG A 460 29.26 -4.01 -2.70
CA ARG A 460 29.73 -2.70 -3.14
C ARG A 460 30.86 -2.80 -4.15
N THR A 461 31.82 -3.70 -3.91
CA THR A 461 32.98 -3.89 -4.79
C THR A 461 32.54 -4.33 -6.19
N VAL A 462 31.67 -5.35 -6.26
CA VAL A 462 31.13 -5.83 -7.53
C VAL A 462 30.20 -4.79 -8.17
N HIS A 463 29.30 -4.16 -7.40
CA HIS A 463 28.38 -3.14 -7.91
C HIS A 463 29.11 -1.94 -8.51
N LYS A 464 30.22 -1.49 -7.90
CA LYS A 464 31.04 -0.41 -8.43
C LYS A 464 31.63 -0.73 -9.81
N ALA A 465 31.91 -2.01 -10.08
CA ALA A 465 32.48 -2.47 -11.34
C ALA A 465 31.42 -2.74 -12.41
N VAL A 466 30.31 -3.40 -12.05
CA VAL A 466 29.33 -3.94 -13.03
C VAL A 466 27.99 -3.21 -13.03
N GLY A 467 27.71 -2.40 -12.00
CA GLY A 467 26.42 -1.74 -11.79
C GLY A 467 25.28 -2.73 -11.54
N GLY A 468 24.04 -2.32 -11.87
CA GLY A 468 22.87 -3.18 -11.79
C GLY A 468 22.51 -3.62 -10.36
N TRP A 469 21.71 -4.69 -10.25
CA TRP A 469 21.43 -5.32 -8.97
C TRP A 469 22.55 -6.29 -8.59
N VAL A 470 23.05 -6.17 -7.36
CA VAL A 470 24.12 -7.03 -6.85
C VAL A 470 23.72 -7.61 -5.50
N LEU A 471 23.82 -8.93 -5.36
CA LEU A 471 23.59 -9.65 -4.11
C LEU A 471 24.91 -10.27 -3.64
N ALA A 472 25.25 -10.10 -2.36
CA ALA A 472 26.37 -10.78 -1.73
C ALA A 472 25.93 -11.52 -0.48
N ASP A 473 26.60 -12.64 -0.19
CA ASP A 473 26.43 -13.45 1.01
C ASP A 473 27.75 -13.50 1.77
N ASP A 474 27.70 -13.27 3.08
CA ASP A 474 28.76 -13.67 4.00
C ASP A 474 28.19 -14.61 5.07
N SER A 475 28.88 -15.73 5.30
CA SER A 475 28.34 -16.80 6.13
C SER A 475 29.43 -17.57 6.86
N GLY A 476 29.14 -18.01 8.07
CA GLY A 476 30.06 -18.81 8.85
C GLY A 476 29.40 -19.58 9.97
N LEU A 477 30.19 -20.42 10.63
CA LEU A 477 29.85 -21.14 11.85
C LEU A 477 30.28 -20.32 13.06
N SER A 478 29.38 -20.14 14.02
CA SER A 478 29.62 -19.50 15.31
C SER A 478 29.43 -20.54 16.41
N VAL A 479 30.42 -20.72 17.28
CA VAL A 479 30.35 -21.67 18.40
C VAL A 479 30.41 -20.91 19.72
N ASP A 480 29.43 -21.15 20.59
CA ASP A 480 29.18 -20.31 21.77
C ASP A 480 30.35 -20.33 22.76
N VAL A 481 30.85 -21.53 23.09
CA VAL A 481 31.98 -21.71 24.02
C VAL A 481 33.32 -21.20 23.48
N LEU A 482 33.38 -20.86 22.19
CA LEU A 482 34.56 -20.28 21.55
C LEU A 482 34.38 -18.79 21.24
N ASP A 483 33.48 -18.11 21.96
CA ASP A 483 33.13 -16.70 21.75
C ASP A 483 32.78 -16.39 20.28
N GLY A 484 32.08 -17.33 19.63
CA GLY A 484 31.64 -17.22 18.24
C GLY A 484 32.69 -17.60 17.20
N ALA A 485 33.88 -18.07 17.60
CA ALA A 485 34.82 -18.67 16.64
C ALA A 485 34.25 -19.99 16.08
N PRO A 486 34.49 -20.34 14.80
CA PRO A 486 35.40 -19.68 13.85
C PRO A 486 34.88 -18.37 13.23
N GLY A 487 33.58 -18.06 13.34
CA GLY A 487 33.01 -16.76 13.01
C GLY A 487 33.18 -16.38 11.53
N ILE A 488 33.49 -15.11 11.27
CA ILE A 488 33.86 -14.60 9.92
C ILE A 488 35.15 -15.23 9.36
N TYR A 489 35.91 -15.98 10.17
CA TYR A 489 37.11 -16.72 9.74
C TYR A 489 36.81 -18.16 9.34
N SER A 490 35.53 -18.57 9.30
CA SER A 490 35.09 -19.94 8.98
C SER A 490 35.78 -20.56 7.77
N ALA A 491 35.91 -19.82 6.66
CA ALA A 491 36.54 -20.32 5.44
C ALA A 491 38.06 -20.48 5.54
N ARG A 492 38.72 -19.78 6.47
CA ARG A 492 40.19 -19.74 6.66
C ARG A 492 40.64 -20.20 8.05
N PHE A 493 39.78 -20.92 8.77
CA PHE A 493 39.98 -21.22 10.19
C PHE A 493 41.26 -22.03 10.48
N ALA A 494 41.66 -22.90 9.54
CA ALA A 494 42.93 -23.63 9.57
C ALA A 494 43.95 -23.12 8.52
N GLY A 495 43.78 -21.90 8.01
CA GLY A 495 44.53 -21.32 6.90
C GLY A 495 43.71 -21.19 5.61
N GLU A 496 44.13 -20.32 4.69
CA GLU A 496 43.40 -19.97 3.45
C GLU A 496 43.12 -21.18 2.55
N ASN A 497 44.04 -22.15 2.50
CA ASN A 497 43.97 -23.31 1.60
C ASN A 497 43.70 -24.64 2.32
N ALA A 498 43.34 -24.61 3.61
CA ALA A 498 43.09 -25.83 4.37
C ALA A 498 41.81 -26.54 3.90
N ALA A 499 41.83 -27.87 3.87
CA ALA A 499 40.64 -28.65 3.57
C ALA A 499 39.65 -28.57 4.75
N TYR A 500 38.36 -28.76 4.49
CA TYR A 500 37.35 -28.73 5.57
C TYR A 500 37.57 -29.82 6.62
N LYS A 501 38.16 -30.96 6.25
CA LYS A 501 38.58 -31.98 7.21
C LYS A 501 39.55 -31.42 8.25
N ASP A 502 40.51 -30.60 7.84
CA ASP A 502 41.52 -30.01 8.74
C ASP A 502 40.91 -28.89 9.58
N LYS A 503 39.98 -28.12 9.01
CA LYS A 503 39.21 -27.09 9.74
C LYS A 503 38.32 -27.70 10.82
N ILE A 504 37.65 -28.81 10.51
CA ILE A 504 36.84 -29.58 11.44
C ILE A 504 37.71 -30.17 12.56
N ALA A 505 38.86 -30.77 12.22
CA ALA A 505 39.79 -31.31 13.21
C ALA A 505 40.26 -30.23 14.19
N ARG A 506 40.68 -29.06 13.68
CA ARG A 506 41.05 -27.90 14.51
C ARG A 506 39.90 -27.43 15.40
N LEU A 507 38.68 -27.40 14.88
CA LEU A 507 37.50 -27.03 15.67
C LEU A 507 37.28 -28.01 16.82
N HIS A 508 37.39 -29.31 16.56
CA HIS A 508 37.24 -30.34 17.59
C HIS A 508 38.35 -30.27 18.64
N GLU A 509 39.60 -29.99 18.25
CA GLU A 509 40.71 -29.75 19.19
C GLU A 509 40.41 -28.58 20.13
N MET A 510 39.84 -27.49 19.62
CA MET A 510 39.46 -26.33 20.44
C MET A 510 38.26 -26.61 21.37
N LEU A 511 37.41 -27.56 20.99
CA LEU A 511 36.23 -27.98 21.74
C LEU A 511 36.53 -29.05 22.80
N GLU A 512 37.62 -29.81 22.66
CA GLU A 512 38.02 -30.89 23.58
C GLU A 512 38.02 -30.50 25.07
N PRO A 513 38.43 -29.29 25.47
CA PRO A 513 38.39 -28.87 26.88
C PRO A 513 36.98 -28.68 27.46
N TRP A 514 35.95 -28.61 26.62
CA TRP A 514 34.57 -28.27 27.00
C TRP A 514 33.66 -29.49 27.01
N PRO A 515 32.68 -29.57 27.93
CA PRO A 515 31.63 -30.58 27.89
C PRO A 515 30.86 -30.53 26.57
N VAL A 516 30.53 -31.70 26.01
CA VAL A 516 29.81 -31.81 24.73
C VAL A 516 28.41 -31.19 24.78
N SER A 517 27.81 -31.11 25.97
CA SER A 517 26.56 -30.37 26.19
C SER A 517 26.66 -28.88 25.89
N ASP A 518 27.88 -28.33 25.90
CA ASP A 518 28.13 -26.90 25.76
C ASP A 518 28.56 -26.55 24.33
N TRP A 519 28.66 -27.54 23.43
CA TRP A 519 29.05 -27.36 22.03
C TRP A 519 27.91 -26.78 21.17
N ASN A 520 27.18 -25.81 21.71
CA ASN A 520 26.14 -25.09 21.00
C ASN A 520 26.77 -24.22 19.92
N ALA A 521 26.11 -24.19 18.76
CA ALA A 521 26.59 -23.46 17.61
C ALA A 521 25.43 -22.94 16.76
N ALA A 522 25.71 -21.93 15.96
CA ALA A 522 24.79 -21.46 14.94
C ALA A 522 25.55 -21.23 13.63
N PHE A 523 24.94 -21.64 12.53
CA PHE A 523 25.31 -21.02 11.26
C PHE A 523 24.68 -19.65 11.15
N VAL A 524 25.46 -18.66 10.71
CA VAL A 524 25.04 -17.28 10.51
C VAL A 524 25.22 -16.91 9.04
N CYS A 525 24.20 -16.32 8.41
CA CYS A 525 24.25 -15.78 7.05
C CYS A 525 23.82 -14.31 7.10
N ALA A 526 24.66 -13.43 6.58
CA ALA A 526 24.29 -12.07 6.23
C ALA A 526 24.21 -11.94 4.70
N ILE A 527 23.16 -11.29 4.20
CA ILE A 527 22.97 -10.99 2.80
C ILE A 527 22.90 -9.49 2.63
N ALA A 528 23.61 -8.97 1.63
CA ALA A 528 23.52 -7.59 1.18
C ALA A 528 22.96 -7.56 -0.25
N LEU A 529 22.00 -6.68 -0.51
CA LEU A 529 21.48 -6.39 -1.85
C LEU A 529 21.72 -4.91 -2.15
N ILE A 530 22.24 -4.60 -3.34
CA ILE A 530 22.44 -3.23 -3.83
C ILE A 530 21.65 -3.04 -5.12
N SER A 531 20.91 -1.95 -5.23
CA SER A 531 20.14 -1.56 -6.41
C SER A 531 20.97 -0.80 -7.44
N PRO A 532 20.48 -0.67 -8.69
CA PRO A 532 21.13 0.13 -9.73
C PRO A 532 21.36 1.61 -9.36
N ASP A 533 20.56 2.16 -8.44
CA ASP A 533 20.69 3.54 -7.93
C ASP A 533 21.53 3.64 -6.65
N GLY A 534 22.11 2.52 -6.18
CA GLY A 534 23.04 2.47 -5.05
C GLY A 534 22.40 2.39 -3.67
N ARG A 535 21.09 2.16 -3.58
CA ARG A 535 20.44 1.83 -2.29
C ARG A 535 20.84 0.43 -1.85
N GLU A 536 20.92 0.23 -0.53
CA GLU A 536 21.45 -0.99 0.07
C GLU A 536 20.46 -1.57 1.08
N TRP A 537 20.28 -2.88 1.04
CA TRP A 537 19.50 -3.65 2.00
C TRP A 537 20.36 -4.75 2.59
N THR A 538 20.18 -5.01 3.88
CA THR A 538 20.88 -6.10 4.56
C THR A 538 19.91 -6.92 5.39
N VAL A 539 20.13 -8.23 5.43
CA VAL A 539 19.43 -9.17 6.30
C VAL A 539 20.45 -10.10 6.93
N GLN A 540 20.20 -10.53 8.16
CA GLN A 540 20.99 -11.55 8.83
C GLN A 540 20.05 -12.58 9.44
N ALA A 541 20.38 -13.85 9.28
CA ALA A 541 19.64 -14.93 9.89
C ALA A 541 20.58 -16.02 10.41
N GLU A 542 20.07 -16.77 11.38
CA GLU A 542 20.80 -17.80 12.09
C GLU A 542 20.04 -19.14 12.05
N SER A 543 20.80 -20.23 12.09
CA SER A 543 20.28 -21.59 12.22
C SER A 543 20.99 -22.24 13.41
N PRO A 544 20.32 -22.37 14.57
CA PRO A 544 20.91 -22.92 15.78
C PRO A 544 21.02 -24.45 15.68
N GLY A 545 22.02 -25.00 16.36
CA GLY A 545 22.32 -26.41 16.42
C GLY A 545 23.46 -26.68 17.40
N MET A 546 24.13 -27.82 17.22
CA MET A 546 25.24 -28.25 18.05
C MET A 546 26.34 -28.85 17.18
N ILE A 547 27.58 -28.84 17.67
CA ILE A 547 28.67 -29.58 17.05
C ILE A 547 28.61 -31.05 17.50
N SER A 548 28.60 -31.99 16.56
CA SER A 548 28.71 -33.42 16.85
C SER A 548 30.17 -33.84 16.99
N GLN A 549 30.43 -34.83 17.86
CA GLN A 549 31.77 -35.40 18.01
C GLN A 549 32.27 -36.12 16.76
N GLN A 550 31.35 -36.67 15.96
CA GLN A 550 31.65 -37.41 14.75
C GLN A 550 30.91 -36.80 13.57
N ALA A 551 31.59 -36.77 12.42
CA ALA A 551 30.98 -36.34 11.18
C ALA A 551 30.00 -37.41 10.67
N ALA A 552 28.83 -37.00 10.20
CA ALA A 552 27.83 -37.85 9.57
C ALA A 552 27.29 -37.17 8.30
N GLY A 553 26.78 -37.97 7.36
CA GLY A 553 26.24 -37.47 6.10
C GLY A 553 27.28 -37.07 5.05
N SER A 554 26.80 -36.79 3.84
CA SER A 554 27.63 -36.46 2.68
C SER A 554 27.06 -35.34 1.81
N ASN A 555 25.88 -34.82 2.16
CA ASN A 555 25.23 -33.72 1.44
C ASN A 555 25.80 -32.38 1.93
N GLY A 556 25.56 -31.32 1.16
CA GLY A 556 25.98 -29.98 1.53
C GLY A 556 27.49 -29.77 1.44
N PHE A 557 28.02 -28.83 2.22
CA PHE A 557 29.43 -28.44 2.17
C PHE A 557 29.90 -27.85 3.51
N GLY A 558 31.21 -27.69 3.63
CA GLY A 558 31.80 -27.02 4.78
C GLY A 558 31.68 -27.80 6.09
N TYR A 559 31.09 -27.17 7.12
CA TYR A 559 30.92 -27.77 8.46
C TYR A 559 29.61 -28.58 8.59
N ASP A 560 28.82 -28.71 7.52
CA ASP A 560 27.55 -29.47 7.52
C ASP A 560 27.67 -30.89 8.13
N PRO A 561 28.76 -31.65 7.91
CA PRO A 561 28.88 -33.01 8.46
C PRO A 561 28.97 -33.08 9.98
N ILE A 562 29.33 -31.98 10.65
CA ILE A 562 29.44 -31.94 12.12
C ILE A 562 28.39 -31.03 12.75
N PHE A 563 27.51 -30.42 11.97
CA PHE A 563 26.49 -29.51 12.48
C PHE A 563 25.19 -30.28 12.72
N TYR A 564 24.98 -30.71 13.96
CA TYR A 564 23.82 -31.46 14.42
C TYR A 564 22.62 -30.53 14.69
N VAL A 565 21.45 -30.91 14.19
CA VAL A 565 20.20 -30.16 14.38
C VAL A 565 19.26 -31.00 15.27
N PRO A 566 19.11 -30.66 16.57
CA PRO A 566 18.33 -31.46 17.51
C PRO A 566 16.88 -31.73 17.08
N ASP A 567 16.23 -30.73 16.49
CA ASP A 567 14.83 -30.82 16.03
C ASP A 567 14.63 -31.87 14.92
N PHE A 568 15.70 -32.21 14.20
CA PHE A 568 15.68 -33.18 13.08
C PHE A 568 16.41 -34.48 13.40
N GLY A 569 17.12 -34.55 14.53
CA GLY A 569 17.82 -35.75 14.97
C GLY A 569 18.99 -36.17 14.07
N CYS A 570 19.53 -35.27 13.25
CA CYS A 570 20.61 -35.56 12.31
C CYS A 570 21.49 -34.33 12.06
N THR A 571 22.63 -34.55 11.39
CA THR A 571 23.51 -33.47 10.91
C THR A 571 22.96 -32.81 9.64
N MET A 572 23.34 -31.57 9.36
CA MET A 572 22.92 -30.90 8.11
C MET A 572 23.36 -31.65 6.85
N ALA A 573 24.48 -32.38 6.89
CA ALA A 573 24.92 -33.20 5.76
C ALA A 573 24.12 -34.50 5.56
N GLU A 574 23.28 -34.89 6.52
CA GLU A 574 22.33 -36.00 6.37
C GLU A 574 20.97 -35.54 5.83
N MET A 575 20.69 -34.23 5.85
CA MET A 575 19.46 -33.67 5.33
C MET A 575 19.44 -33.70 3.80
N THR A 576 18.24 -33.85 3.23
CA THR A 576 18.04 -33.55 1.81
C THR A 576 18.21 -32.05 1.55
N PRO A 577 18.56 -31.63 0.32
CA PRO A 577 18.64 -30.21 -0.01
C PRO A 577 17.37 -29.43 0.34
N ALA A 578 16.19 -30.00 0.06
CA ALA A 578 14.91 -29.38 0.38
C ALA A 578 14.72 -29.12 1.89
N GLN A 579 15.03 -30.11 2.74
CA GLN A 579 14.98 -29.96 4.20
C GLN A 579 15.99 -28.92 4.69
N LYS A 580 17.22 -28.94 4.17
CA LYS A 580 18.24 -27.95 4.50
C LYS A 580 17.81 -26.54 4.12
N HIS A 581 17.22 -26.33 2.94
CA HIS A 581 16.75 -25.02 2.50
C HIS A 581 15.64 -24.46 3.38
N GLU A 582 14.81 -25.32 3.97
CA GLU A 582 13.74 -24.92 4.87
C GLU A 582 14.30 -24.30 6.17
N ILE A 583 15.37 -24.87 6.74
CA ILE A 583 15.83 -24.48 8.08
C ILE A 583 17.17 -23.73 8.13
N SER A 584 17.93 -23.74 7.03
CA SER A 584 19.27 -23.15 7.01
C SER A 584 19.25 -21.63 7.19
N HIS A 585 20.34 -21.13 7.74
CA HIS A 585 20.64 -19.70 7.90
C HIS A 585 20.51 -18.95 6.56
N ARG A 586 21.05 -19.51 5.48
CA ARG A 586 20.93 -18.94 4.12
C ARG A 586 19.48 -18.96 3.61
N GLY A 587 18.76 -20.06 3.79
CA GLY A 587 17.34 -20.14 3.45
C GLY A 587 16.49 -19.08 4.16
N ARG A 588 16.71 -18.92 5.48
CA ARG A 588 16.04 -17.90 6.29
C ARG A 588 16.39 -16.48 5.86
N ALA A 589 17.67 -16.20 5.61
CA ALA A 589 18.12 -14.89 5.16
C ALA A 589 17.57 -14.56 3.76
N LEU A 590 17.64 -15.48 2.80
CA LEU A 590 17.11 -15.26 1.44
C LEU A 590 15.59 -15.05 1.45
N ARG A 591 14.82 -15.81 2.26
CA ARG A 591 13.38 -15.56 2.42
C ARG A 591 13.09 -14.18 3.03
N SER A 592 13.85 -13.78 4.03
CA SER A 592 13.74 -12.42 4.62
C SER A 592 14.05 -11.35 3.57
N LEU A 593 15.03 -11.58 2.69
CA LEU A 593 15.31 -10.69 1.58
C LEU A 593 14.16 -10.66 0.56
N LEU A 594 13.57 -11.81 0.24
CA LEU A 594 12.40 -11.88 -0.66
C LEU A 594 11.21 -11.10 -0.09
N GLU A 595 10.99 -11.14 1.22
CA GLU A 595 9.97 -10.29 1.87
C GLU A 595 10.29 -8.80 1.72
N ILE A 596 11.55 -8.38 1.83
CA ILE A 596 11.97 -6.99 1.56
C ILE A 596 11.70 -6.63 0.10
N ILE A 597 12.10 -7.51 -0.83
CA ILE A 597 11.89 -7.34 -2.26
C ILE A 597 10.42 -7.12 -2.60
N ASP A 598 9.53 -7.97 -2.08
CA ASP A 598 8.10 -7.89 -2.32
C ASP A 598 7.48 -6.67 -1.60
N ARG A 599 7.87 -6.40 -0.35
CA ARG A 599 7.38 -5.26 0.45
C ARG A 599 7.77 -3.91 -0.17
N GLU A 600 9.00 -3.80 -0.65
CA GLU A 600 9.54 -2.58 -1.24
C GLU A 600 9.40 -2.54 -2.76
N ARG A 601 8.78 -3.57 -3.35
CA ARG A 601 8.51 -3.64 -4.78
C ARG A 601 9.76 -3.38 -5.62
N LEU A 602 10.90 -3.89 -5.15
CA LEU A 602 12.22 -3.62 -5.75
C LEU A 602 12.29 -4.05 -7.22
N PHE A 603 11.49 -5.06 -7.56
CA PHE A 603 11.37 -5.65 -8.88
C PHE A 603 9.99 -5.53 -9.52
N ASP A 604 9.00 -5.05 -8.76
CA ASP A 604 7.68 -4.82 -9.32
C ASP A 604 7.74 -3.65 -10.30
N VAL A 605 7.06 -3.86 -11.42
CA VAL A 605 7.03 -2.99 -12.58
C VAL A 605 5.62 -2.42 -12.72
#